data_AF-A0A031LTK4-F1
#
_entry.id   AF-A0A031LTK4-F1
#
_cell.length_a   1.000
_cell.length_b   1.000
_cell.length_c   1.000
_cell.angle_alpha   90.00
_cell.angle_beta   90.00
_cell.angle_gamma   90.00
#
_symmetry.space_group_name_H-M   'P 1'
#
loop_
_entity.id
_entity.type
_entity.pdbx_description
1 polymer ?
#
loop_
_entity_poly.entity_id
_entity_poly.type
_entity_poly.pdbx_seq_one_letter_code
_entity_poly.pdbx_strand_id
1 'polypeptide(L)'
;MSKLSGTEKNPANKEKALQFFSNYVNLLKCTPGIEEINGKNFTVHASIGPLKVELEGTVKEHSIADDNVINKMEILGPGIKVNLTTNVKVEEKEIKWTAEYEISGSLSKALEKTISSQAEDITKKIISCTIAGIDRANNS
;
A
#
# COMPACT_ATOMS: atom_id res chain seq x y z
N MET A 1 -3.04 1.04 16.88
CA MET A 1 -2.10 0.86 15.76
C MET A 1 -2.12 -0.60 15.38
N SER A 2 -2.41 -0.90 14.13
CA SER A 2 -2.56 -2.27 13.62
C SER A 2 -1.40 -2.59 12.68
N LYS A 3 -0.98 -3.85 12.65
CA LYS A 3 0.17 -4.30 11.85
C LYS A 3 -0.19 -5.57 11.09
N LEU A 4 0.16 -5.58 9.80
CA LEU A 4 0.13 -6.73 8.92
C LEU A 4 1.54 -7.01 8.43
N SER A 5 1.87 -8.26 8.18
CA SER A 5 3.18 -8.65 7.65
C SER A 5 3.12 -9.96 6.89
N GLY A 6 4.05 -10.15 5.97
CA GLY A 6 4.19 -11.39 5.24
C GLY A 6 5.49 -11.47 4.45
N THR A 7 5.63 -12.58 3.75
CA THR A 7 6.79 -12.88 2.91
C THR A 7 6.28 -13.49 1.61
N GLU A 8 6.76 -12.96 0.49
CA GLU A 8 6.47 -13.49 -0.84
C GLU A 8 7.76 -13.93 -1.52
N LYS A 9 7.67 -14.87 -2.47
CA LYS A 9 8.81 -15.19 -3.33
C LYS A 9 9.13 -13.97 -4.21
N ASN A 10 10.41 -13.63 -4.32
CA ASN A 10 10.87 -12.63 -5.28
C ASN A 10 10.90 -13.26 -6.68
N PRO A 11 10.10 -12.80 -7.65
CA PRO A 11 10.10 -13.35 -9.01
C PRO A 11 11.28 -12.84 -9.85
N ALA A 12 11.97 -11.80 -9.39
CA ALA A 12 13.13 -11.21 -10.05
C ALA A 12 14.37 -11.30 -9.15
N ASN A 13 15.51 -10.84 -9.66
CA ASN A 13 16.66 -10.56 -8.78
C ASN A 13 16.38 -9.32 -7.92
N LYS A 14 17.20 -9.15 -6.89
CA LYS A 14 17.07 -8.04 -5.94
C LYS A 14 17.08 -6.65 -6.59
N GLU A 15 18.00 -6.40 -7.52
CA GLU A 15 18.17 -5.11 -8.19
C GLU A 15 16.92 -4.70 -8.98
N LYS A 16 16.38 -5.61 -9.81
CA LYS A 16 15.17 -5.36 -10.60
C LYS A 16 13.94 -5.15 -9.72
N ALA A 17 13.82 -5.91 -8.63
CA ALA A 17 12.74 -5.69 -7.67
C ALA A 17 12.85 -4.31 -7.01
N LEU A 18 14.04 -3.89 -6.56
CA LEU A 18 14.27 -2.54 -6.01
C LEU A 18 13.95 -1.44 -7.04
N GLN A 19 14.34 -1.63 -8.30
CA GLN A 19 14.01 -0.70 -9.39
C GLN A 19 12.49 -0.59 -9.61
N PHE A 20 11.75 -1.70 -9.50
CA PHE A 20 10.28 -1.63 -9.56
C PHE A 20 9.72 -0.82 -8.39
N PHE A 21 10.25 -1.01 -7.18
CA PHE A 21 9.79 -0.30 -6.00
C PHE A 21 10.25 1.17 -5.94
N SER A 22 11.27 1.58 -6.68
CA SER A 22 11.75 2.98 -6.72
C SER A 22 10.76 3.96 -7.33
N ASN A 23 9.68 3.44 -7.92
CA ASN A 23 8.56 4.24 -8.34
C ASN A 23 7.32 3.87 -7.51
N TYR A 24 7.02 4.69 -6.49
CA TYR A 24 5.82 4.50 -5.66
C TYR A 24 4.51 4.49 -6.46
N VAL A 25 4.47 5.06 -7.67
CA VAL A 25 3.30 4.99 -8.56
C VAL A 25 2.96 3.54 -8.91
N ASN A 26 3.95 2.64 -8.95
CA ASN A 26 3.70 1.21 -9.16
C ASN A 26 2.88 0.59 -8.02
N LEU A 27 3.16 0.98 -6.76
CA LEU A 27 2.37 0.56 -5.60
C LEU A 27 0.96 1.16 -5.62
N LEU A 28 0.84 2.44 -5.97
CA LEU A 28 -0.46 3.11 -6.10
C LEU A 28 -1.32 2.44 -7.17
N LYS A 29 -0.77 2.14 -8.36
CA LYS A 29 -1.49 1.42 -9.42
C LYS A 29 -1.99 0.04 -9.02
N CYS A 30 -1.35 -0.59 -8.02
CA CYS A 30 -1.79 -1.87 -7.46
C CYS A 30 -2.80 -1.72 -6.32
N THR A 31 -3.12 -0.50 -5.90
CA THR A 31 -4.10 -0.20 -4.86
C THR A 31 -5.51 -0.20 -5.48
N PRO A 32 -6.42 -1.09 -5.04
CA PRO A 32 -7.78 -1.13 -5.57
C PRO A 32 -8.51 0.19 -5.37
N GLY A 33 -9.22 0.64 -6.41
CA GLY A 33 -10.06 1.83 -6.35
C GLY A 33 -9.32 3.15 -6.59
N ILE A 34 -8.01 3.15 -6.88
CA ILE A 34 -7.34 4.37 -7.33
C ILE A 34 -7.83 4.75 -8.72
N GLU A 35 -8.38 5.96 -8.85
CA GLU A 35 -8.84 6.51 -10.13
C GLU A 35 -7.86 7.55 -10.69
N GLU A 36 -7.32 8.40 -9.82
CA GLU A 36 -6.45 9.51 -10.21
C GLU A 36 -5.18 9.55 -9.35
N ILE A 37 -4.04 9.85 -10.00
CA ILE A 37 -2.75 10.10 -9.35
C ILE A 37 -2.22 11.41 -9.92
N ASN A 38 -2.07 12.41 -9.07
CA ASN A 38 -1.53 13.73 -9.42
C ASN A 38 -0.33 14.07 -8.51
N GLY A 39 0.86 13.72 -8.98
CA GLY A 39 2.08 13.79 -8.18
C GLY A 39 1.96 12.92 -6.93
N LYS A 40 2.09 13.54 -5.75
CA LYS A 40 1.98 12.85 -4.46
C LYS A 40 0.53 12.61 -4.01
N ASN A 41 -0.45 13.23 -4.66
CA ASN A 41 -1.86 13.10 -4.27
C ASN A 41 -2.54 12.04 -5.14
N PHE A 42 -3.51 11.33 -4.58
CA PHE A 42 -4.30 10.34 -5.29
C PHE A 42 -5.71 10.24 -4.72
N THR A 43 -6.66 9.84 -5.55
CA THR A 43 -8.06 9.65 -5.14
C THR A 43 -8.40 8.16 -5.16
N VAL A 44 -9.05 7.68 -4.10
CA VAL A 44 -9.48 6.28 -3.95
C VAL A 44 -10.98 6.20 -3.75
N HIS A 45 -11.66 5.39 -4.56
CA HIS A 45 -13.04 5.00 -4.29
C HIS A 45 -13.06 3.68 -3.54
N ALA A 46 -13.49 3.74 -2.28
CA ALA A 46 -13.55 2.59 -1.39
C ALA A 46 -14.99 2.25 -1.00
N SER A 47 -15.24 0.98 -0.72
CA SER A 47 -16.50 0.51 -0.16
C SER A 47 -16.30 0.10 1.30
N ILE A 48 -16.78 0.92 2.24
CA ILE A 48 -16.74 0.63 3.68
C ILE A 48 -18.11 0.11 4.09
N GLY A 49 -18.28 -1.22 4.08
CA GLY A 49 -19.60 -1.85 4.21
C GLY A 49 -20.52 -1.47 3.03
N PRO A 50 -21.77 -1.01 3.26
CA PRO A 50 -22.67 -0.59 2.19
C PRO A 50 -22.36 0.82 1.65
N LEU A 51 -21.44 1.56 2.28
CA LEU A 51 -21.13 2.94 1.92
C LEU A 51 -20.01 2.97 0.88
N LYS A 52 -20.26 3.67 -0.23
CA LYS A 52 -19.22 4.08 -1.18
C LYS A 52 -18.70 5.44 -0.75
N VAL A 53 -17.40 5.55 -0.59
CA VAL A 53 -16.74 6.80 -0.17
C VAL A 53 -15.59 7.11 -1.10
N GLU A 54 -15.46 8.38 -1.41
CA GLU A 54 -14.26 8.94 -2.00
C GLU A 54 -13.29 9.31 -0.88
N LEU A 55 -12.04 8.88 -1.02
CA LEU A 55 -10.95 9.13 -0.10
C LEU A 55 -9.83 9.87 -0.83
N GLU A 56 -9.24 10.84 -0.16
CA GLU A 56 -8.10 11.58 -0.67
C GLU A 56 -6.82 11.06 0.00
N GLY A 57 -5.86 10.64 -0.80
CA GLY A 57 -4.57 10.13 -0.35
C GLY A 57 -3.43 11.06 -0.70
N THR A 58 -2.42 11.10 0.17
CA THR A 58 -1.15 11.79 -0.08
C THR A 58 0.03 10.90 0.32
N VAL A 59 0.97 10.71 -0.58
CA VAL A 59 2.29 10.12 -0.29
C VAL A 59 3.15 11.16 0.42
N LYS A 60 3.33 11.00 1.73
CA LYS A 60 4.15 11.90 2.55
C LYS A 60 5.63 11.59 2.40
N GLU A 61 5.98 10.31 2.35
CA GLU A 61 7.36 9.85 2.23
C GLU A 61 7.43 8.62 1.31
N HIS A 62 8.46 8.60 0.46
CA HIS A 62 8.90 7.42 -0.27
C HIS A 62 10.44 7.44 -0.21
N SER A 63 11.03 6.42 0.40
CA SER A 63 12.46 6.32 0.57
C SER A 63 12.94 4.89 0.32
N ILE A 64 14.12 4.79 -0.28
CA ILE A 64 14.84 3.53 -0.44
C ILE A 64 16.16 3.68 0.31
N ALA A 65 16.41 2.79 1.25
CA ALA A 65 17.65 2.69 1.99
C ALA A 65 18.15 1.25 1.93
N ASP A 66 19.25 1.04 1.21
CA ASP A 66 19.81 -0.26 0.87
C ASP A 66 18.75 -1.16 0.21
N ASP A 67 18.22 -2.10 1.00
CA ASP A 67 17.31 -3.16 0.57
C ASP A 67 15.89 -2.91 1.06
N ASN A 68 15.66 -1.79 1.74
CA ASN A 68 14.39 -1.46 2.38
C ASN A 68 13.73 -0.30 1.64
N VAL A 69 12.46 -0.49 1.33
CA VAL A 69 11.58 0.51 0.73
C VAL A 69 10.56 0.91 1.77
N ILE A 70 10.55 2.19 2.14
CA ILE A 70 9.63 2.75 3.12
C ILE A 70 8.68 3.70 2.41
N ASN A 71 7.38 3.52 2.65
CA ASN A 71 6.35 4.45 2.19
C ASN A 71 5.54 4.93 3.38
N LYS A 72 5.25 6.22 3.43
CA LYS A 72 4.28 6.81 4.35
C LYS A 72 3.20 7.51 3.56
N MET A 73 1.97 7.13 3.82
CA MET A 73 0.78 7.67 3.18
C MET A 73 -0.20 8.17 4.24
N GLU A 74 -0.85 9.27 3.94
CA GLU A 74 -2.01 9.78 4.68
C GLU A 74 -3.22 9.65 3.78
N ILE A 75 -4.32 9.11 4.30
CA ILE A 75 -5.57 8.94 3.58
C ILE A 75 -6.67 9.59 4.42
N LEU A 76 -7.43 10.49 3.81
CA LEU A 76 -8.50 11.26 4.42
C LEU A 76 -9.83 10.85 3.81
N GLY A 77 -10.83 10.71 4.66
CA GLY A 77 -12.21 10.48 4.26
C GLY A 77 -13.19 11.13 5.23
N PRO A 78 -14.50 11.04 4.97
CA PRO A 78 -15.51 11.63 5.83
C PRO A 78 -15.39 11.12 7.28
N GLY A 79 -14.93 11.99 8.19
CA GLY A 79 -14.76 11.67 9.62
C GLY A 79 -13.64 10.67 9.95
N ILE A 80 -12.78 10.32 8.99
CA ILE A 80 -11.68 9.36 9.18
C ILE A 80 -10.38 9.90 8.59
N LYS A 81 -9.28 9.64 9.29
CA LYS A 81 -7.92 9.77 8.79
C LYS A 81 -7.16 8.48 9.05
N VAL A 82 -6.50 7.95 8.02
CA VAL A 82 -5.63 6.77 8.09
C VAL A 82 -4.20 7.19 7.79
N ASN A 83 -3.28 6.94 8.71
CA ASN A 83 -1.85 7.01 8.45
C ASN A 83 -1.36 5.59 8.18
N LEU A 84 -0.72 5.36 7.04
CA LEU A 84 -0.19 4.07 6.63
C LEU A 84 1.32 4.18 6.44
N THR A 85 2.06 3.28 7.07
CA THR A 85 3.50 3.08 6.85
C THR A 85 3.72 1.68 6.34
N THR A 86 4.39 1.55 5.19
CA THR A 86 4.83 0.24 4.68
C THR A 86 6.34 0.16 4.72
N ASN A 87 6.86 -1.00 5.08
CA ASN A 87 8.27 -1.34 4.91
C ASN A 87 8.36 -2.62 4.08
N VAL A 88 9.13 -2.59 3.01
CA VAL A 88 9.37 -3.73 2.13
C VAL A 88 10.87 -3.97 2.07
N LYS A 89 11.31 -5.12 2.58
CA LYS A 89 12.68 -5.59 2.48
C LYS A 89 12.82 -6.55 1.29
N VAL A 90 13.65 -6.18 0.34
CA VAL A 90 13.89 -6.94 -0.89
C VAL A 90 15.16 -7.77 -0.75
N GLU A 91 15.01 -9.09 -0.78
CA GLU A 91 16.11 -10.05 -0.76
C GLU A 91 16.13 -10.84 -2.09
N GLU A 92 17.21 -11.58 -2.37
CA GLU A 92 17.38 -12.26 -3.66
C GLU A 92 16.27 -13.26 -4.00
N LYS A 93 15.69 -13.92 -3.00
CA LYS A 93 14.68 -14.97 -3.19
C LYS A 93 13.31 -14.61 -2.63
N GLU A 94 13.24 -13.58 -1.81
CA GLU A 94 12.02 -13.23 -1.07
C GLU A 94 11.88 -11.74 -0.88
N ILE A 95 10.63 -11.30 -0.77
CA ILE A 95 10.23 -9.94 -0.45
C ILE A 95 9.46 -10.03 0.87
N LYS A 96 10.03 -9.46 1.93
CA LYS A 96 9.40 -9.36 3.25
C LYS A 96 8.72 -8.01 3.35
N TRP A 97 7.50 -7.97 3.84
CA TRP A 97 6.75 -6.72 3.93
C TRP A 97 6.03 -6.59 5.26
N THR A 98 5.90 -5.34 5.71
CA THR A 98 5.05 -4.96 6.83
C THR A 98 4.24 -3.73 6.46
N ALA A 99 2.96 -3.72 6.83
CA ALA A 99 2.07 -2.58 6.70
C ALA A 99 1.52 -2.24 8.09
N GLU A 100 1.83 -1.04 8.57
CA GLU A 100 1.38 -0.50 9.84
C GLU A 100 0.43 0.66 9.59
N TYR A 101 -0.75 0.62 10.21
CA TYR A 101 -1.74 1.67 10.03
C TYR A 101 -2.36 2.13 11.34
N GLU A 102 -2.74 3.39 11.34
CA GLU A 102 -3.43 4.06 12.43
C GLU A 102 -4.66 4.79 11.90
N ILE A 103 -5.81 4.51 12.52
CA ILE A 103 -7.09 5.11 12.17
C ILE A 103 -7.46 6.13 13.25
N SER A 104 -7.77 7.35 12.83
CA SER A 104 -8.14 8.46 13.69
C SER A 104 -9.32 9.24 13.08
N GLY A 105 -9.86 10.22 13.81
CA GLY A 105 -11.03 11.00 13.40
C GLY A 105 -12.29 10.72 14.21
N SER A 106 -13.36 11.46 13.93
CA SER A 106 -14.62 11.39 14.68
C SER A 106 -15.38 10.08 14.50
N LEU A 107 -15.20 9.40 13.37
CA LEU A 107 -15.85 8.12 13.05
C LEU A 107 -14.92 6.91 13.19
N SER A 108 -13.67 7.10 13.63
CA SER A 108 -12.66 6.02 13.67
C SER A 108 -13.12 4.81 14.46
N LYS A 109 -13.61 5.00 15.70
CA LYS A 109 -14.06 3.92 16.58
C LYS A 109 -15.23 3.11 15.99
N ALA A 110 -16.12 3.76 15.25
CA ALA A 110 -17.28 3.08 14.66
C ALA A 110 -16.88 2.23 13.45
N LEU A 111 -15.84 2.65 12.70
CA LEU A 111 -15.44 2.03 11.44
C LEU A 111 -14.17 1.18 11.56
N GLU A 112 -13.49 1.22 12.70
CA GLU A 112 -12.24 0.50 12.97
C GLU A 112 -12.34 -0.99 12.66
N LYS A 113 -13.43 -1.65 13.10
CA LYS A 113 -13.64 -3.08 12.84
C LYS A 113 -13.79 -3.38 11.35
N THR A 114 -14.59 -2.58 10.64
CA THR A 114 -14.82 -2.77 9.20
C THR A 114 -13.54 -2.51 8.40
N ILE A 115 -12.83 -1.40 8.67
CA ILE A 115 -11.58 -1.07 8.00
C ILE A 115 -10.53 -2.15 8.28
N SER A 116 -10.38 -2.58 9.53
CA SER A 116 -9.41 -3.62 9.90
C SER A 116 -9.70 -4.94 9.20
N SER A 117 -10.98 -5.33 9.08
CA SER A 117 -11.37 -6.57 8.38
C SER A 117 -11.05 -6.52 6.87
N GLN A 118 -11.19 -5.36 6.24
CA GLN A 118 -10.89 -5.18 4.81
C GLN A 118 -9.40 -4.97 4.54
N ALA A 119 -8.65 -4.44 5.52
CA ALA A 119 -7.24 -4.11 5.37
C ALA A 119 -6.42 -5.32 4.94
N GLU A 120 -6.70 -6.51 5.49
CA GLU A 120 -6.00 -7.73 5.12
C GLU A 120 -6.22 -8.11 3.65
N ASP A 121 -7.46 -8.09 3.18
CA ASP A 121 -7.81 -8.43 1.80
C ASP A 121 -7.24 -7.43 0.79
N ILE A 122 -7.32 -6.14 1.11
CA ILE A 122 -6.73 -5.08 0.27
C ILE A 122 -5.21 -5.25 0.20
N THR A 123 -4.56 -5.50 1.34
CA THR A 123 -3.12 -5.70 1.42
C THR A 123 -2.68 -6.87 0.54
N LYS A 124 -3.37 -8.02 0.65
CA LYS A 124 -3.12 -9.20 -0.20
C LYS A 124 -3.24 -8.90 -1.70
N LYS A 125 -4.25 -8.14 -2.10
CA LYS A 125 -4.43 -7.71 -3.51
C LYS A 125 -3.28 -6.83 -4.00
N ILE A 126 -2.88 -5.85 -3.19
CA ILE A 126 -1.76 -4.94 -3.52
C ILE A 126 -0.48 -5.74 -3.71
N ILE A 127 -0.17 -6.64 -2.78
CA ILE A 127 1.04 -7.47 -2.83
C ILE A 127 1.03 -8.36 -4.06
N SER A 128 -0.07 -9.09 -4.30
CA SER A 128 -0.19 -9.97 -5.47
C SER A 128 -0.01 -9.21 -6.79
N CYS A 129 -0.64 -8.04 -6.93
CA CYS A 129 -0.45 -7.17 -8.08
C CYS A 129 1.00 -6.67 -8.22
N THR A 130 1.63 -6.30 -7.11
CA THR A 130 3.00 -5.80 -7.06
C THR A 130 3.98 -6.89 -7.51
N ILE A 131 3.87 -8.10 -6.98
CA ILE A 131 4.69 -9.26 -7.37
C ILE A 131 4.53 -9.56 -8.86
N ALA A 132 3.29 -9.58 -9.37
CA ALA A 132 3.04 -9.75 -10.80
C ALA A 132 3.57 -8.58 -11.66
N GLY A 133 3.63 -7.37 -11.11
CA GLY A 133 4.25 -6.21 -11.74
C GLY A 133 5.76 -6.37 -11.88
N ILE A 134 6.43 -6.81 -10.81
CA ILE A 134 7.88 -7.08 -10.80
C ILE A 134 8.23 -8.17 -11.83
N ASP A 135 7.47 -9.27 -11.85
CA ASP A 135 7.71 -10.37 -12.78
C ASP A 135 7.60 -9.93 -14.25
N ARG A 136 6.58 -9.12 -14.58
CA ARG A 136 6.43 -8.56 -15.93
C ARG A 136 7.58 -7.62 -16.30
N ALA A 137 8.00 -6.76 -15.40
CA ALA A 137 9.13 -5.85 -15.62
C ALA A 137 10.47 -6.62 -15.77
N ASN A 138 10.60 -7.79 -15.14
CA ASN A 138 11.80 -8.62 -15.26
C ASN A 138 11.93 -9.31 -16.63
N ASN A 139 10.79 -9.66 -17.24
CA ASN A 139 10.71 -10.37 -18.53
C ASN A 139 10.48 -9.44 -19.74
N SER A 140 10.53 -8.11 -19.53
CA SER A 140 10.49 -7.09 -20.60
C SER A 140 11.91 -6.64 -20.93
#